data_AF-A0A068UX86-F1
#
_entry.id   AF-A0A068UX86-F1
#
_cell.length_a   1.000
_cell.length_b   1.000
_cell.length_c   1.000
_cell.angle_alpha   90.00
_cell.angle_beta   90.00
_cell.angle_gamma   90.00
#
_symmetry.space_group_name_H-M   'P 1'
#
loop_
_entity.id
_entity.type
_entity.pdbx_description
1 polymer ?
#
loop_
_entity_poly.entity_id
_entity_poly.type
_entity_poly.pdbx_seq_one_letter_code
_entity_poly.pdbx_strand_id
1 'polypeptide(L)'
;MRFGIKAAEDLGIPEVQFWTASACSFIGYLHYRELIRRGIFPFKNDDYLTDGTLDKPVDWICGMSNVKFRDLPSFLRTTDPNDIMFDFMGEEAQSCLKASSIIFNAFDEFETEALEAVISKFNFPNIYTIGPLQLLARHIVSKSQVNSLNSSLWKPDSKVFEWLDQRAPNSVVYVNYGSVTTMTDHHFREFAWGLANSRQQFLWIVRPDVVQGGESARIFDTLWMEFYDGNYLCWCACHLLAFLC
;
A
#
# COMPACT_ATOMS: atom_id res chain seq x y z
N MET A 1 -12.69 5.30 -9.43
CA MET A 1 -13.13 6.72 -9.48
C MET A 1 -14.55 6.80 -10.00
N ARG A 2 -15.51 6.98 -9.09
CA ARG A 2 -16.96 6.98 -9.35
C ARG A 2 -17.39 7.99 -10.41
N PHE A 3 -16.77 9.17 -10.44
CA PHE A 3 -17.14 10.19 -11.43
C PHE A 3 -16.90 9.71 -12.88
N GLY A 4 -15.90 8.84 -13.09
CA GLY A 4 -15.61 8.27 -14.40
C GLY A 4 -16.70 7.30 -14.87
N ILE A 5 -17.27 6.51 -13.94
CA ILE A 5 -18.40 5.62 -14.23
C ILE A 5 -19.60 6.43 -14.72
N LYS A 6 -19.92 7.52 -14.01
CA LYS A 6 -21.06 8.38 -14.38
C LYS A 6 -20.84 9.06 -15.73
N ALA A 7 -19.65 9.62 -15.95
CA ALA A 7 -19.32 10.24 -17.23
C ALA A 7 -19.42 9.25 -18.39
N ALA A 8 -18.98 8.00 -18.20
CA ALA A 8 -19.05 6.98 -19.22
C ALA A 8 -20.50 6.54 -19.52
N GLU A 9 -21.33 6.41 -18.49
CA GLU A 9 -22.78 6.16 -18.64
C GLU A 9 -23.46 7.26 -19.46
N ASP A 10 -23.23 8.53 -19.11
CA ASP A 10 -23.85 9.68 -19.79
C ASP A 10 -23.40 9.81 -21.25
N LEU A 11 -22.19 9.35 -21.57
CA LEU A 11 -21.62 9.36 -22.92
C LEU A 11 -21.87 8.05 -23.70
N GLY A 12 -22.43 7.02 -23.08
CA GLY A 12 -22.62 5.70 -23.70
C GLY A 12 -21.31 4.98 -24.03
N ILE A 13 -20.25 5.20 -23.24
CA ILE A 13 -18.93 4.62 -23.45
C ILE A 13 -18.73 3.42 -22.50
N PRO A 14 -18.21 2.27 -22.97
CA PRO A 14 -17.83 1.18 -22.07
C PRO A 14 -16.77 1.60 -21.06
N GLU A 15 -16.96 1.20 -19.81
CA GLU A 15 -16.12 1.61 -18.69
C GLU A 15 -15.66 0.40 -17.89
N VAL A 16 -14.38 0.41 -17.53
CA VAL A 16 -13.73 -0.63 -16.75
C VAL A 16 -12.96 0.03 -15.61
N GLN A 17 -13.28 -0.36 -14.37
CA GLN A 17 -12.59 0.15 -13.21
C GLN A 17 -11.28 -0.61 -13.00
N PHE A 18 -10.20 0.11 -12.77
CA PHE A 18 -8.95 -0.47 -12.31
C PHE A 18 -8.81 -0.23 -10.81
N TRP A 19 -8.93 -1.31 -10.02
CA TRP A 19 -8.71 -1.26 -8.58
C TRP A 19 -7.23 -1.50 -8.29
N THR A 20 -6.57 -0.48 -7.73
CA THR A 20 -5.10 -0.46 -7.60
C THR A 20 -4.57 -1.21 -6.40
N ALA A 21 -5.43 -1.56 -5.44
CA ALA A 21 -5.09 -2.36 -4.27
C ALA A 21 -5.52 -3.82 -4.46
N SER A 22 -5.39 -4.63 -3.42
CA SER A 22 -5.77 -6.05 -3.46
C SER A 22 -7.29 -6.27 -3.44
N ALA A 23 -7.76 -7.42 -3.96
CA ALA A 23 -9.15 -7.83 -3.87
C ALA A 23 -9.60 -8.00 -2.41
N CYS A 24 -8.71 -8.50 -1.53
CA CYS A 24 -8.98 -8.56 -0.10
C CYS A 24 -9.25 -7.16 0.51
N SER A 25 -8.45 -6.15 0.15
CA SER A 25 -8.68 -4.77 0.60
C SER A 25 -9.99 -4.19 0.07
N PHE A 26 -10.35 -4.53 -1.18
CA PHE A 26 -11.61 -4.13 -1.80
C PHE A 26 -12.81 -4.64 -1.02
N ILE A 27 -12.79 -5.91 -0.58
CA ILE A 27 -13.82 -6.47 0.31
C ILE A 27 -13.90 -5.69 1.62
N GLY A 28 -12.76 -5.32 2.20
CA GLY A 28 -12.72 -4.49 3.41
C GLY A 28 -13.50 -3.19 3.25
N TYR A 29 -13.30 -2.47 2.14
CA TYR A 29 -14.04 -1.24 1.84
C TYR A 29 -15.52 -1.48 1.53
N LEU A 30 -15.86 -2.59 0.84
CA LEU A 30 -17.25 -2.94 0.58
C LEU A 30 -18.08 -3.12 1.87
N HIS A 31 -17.43 -3.49 2.98
CA HIS A 31 -18.08 -3.70 4.28
C HIS A 31 -18.15 -2.45 5.16
N TYR A 32 -17.72 -1.28 4.70
CA TYR A 32 -17.78 -0.05 5.50
C TYR A 32 -19.21 0.31 5.95
N ARG A 33 -20.21 0.13 5.08
CA ARG A 33 -21.62 0.31 5.45
C ARG A 33 -22.10 -0.68 6.52
N GLU A 34 -21.56 -1.89 6.51
CA GLU A 34 -21.90 -2.92 7.49
C GLU A 34 -21.29 -2.60 8.86
N LEU A 35 -20.09 -2.00 8.90
CA LEU A 35 -19.48 -1.49 10.13
C LEU A 35 -20.36 -0.41 10.79
N ILE A 36 -20.98 0.47 10.00
CA ILE A 36 -21.96 1.45 10.51
C ILE A 36 -23.20 0.73 11.06
N ARG A 37 -23.80 -0.19 10.29
CA ARG A 37 -25.02 -0.92 10.71
C ARG A 37 -24.83 -1.68 12.02
N ARG A 38 -23.64 -2.20 12.25
CA ARG A 38 -23.26 -2.93 13.47
C ARG A 38 -22.92 -2.01 14.64
N GLY A 39 -22.90 -0.68 14.43
CA GLY A 39 -22.52 0.29 15.47
C GLY A 39 -21.04 0.20 15.85
N ILE A 40 -20.18 -0.28 14.94
CA ILE A 40 -18.73 -0.37 15.14
C ILE A 40 -18.05 0.93 14.75
N PHE A 41 -18.52 1.59 13.68
CA PHE A 41 -18.04 2.88 13.22
C PHE A 41 -19.01 4.03 13.55
N PRO A 42 -18.51 5.22 13.91
CA PRO A 42 -17.11 5.48 14.29
C PRO A 42 -16.80 4.84 15.65
N PHE A 43 -15.52 4.78 16.01
CA PHE A 43 -15.17 4.41 17.38
C PHE A 43 -15.60 5.52 18.35
N LYS A 44 -15.91 5.15 19.60
CA LYS A 44 -16.47 6.09 20.58
C LYS A 44 -15.46 7.14 21.06
N ASN A 45 -14.22 6.74 21.22
CA ASN A 45 -13.10 7.52 21.74
C ASN A 45 -11.79 6.81 21.36
N ASP A 46 -10.63 7.41 21.60
CA ASP A 46 -9.33 6.86 21.20
C ASP A 46 -8.90 5.60 21.98
N ASP A 47 -9.68 5.14 22.97
CA ASP A 47 -9.37 3.95 23.76
C ASP A 47 -9.22 2.69 22.88
N TYR A 48 -9.90 2.65 21.71
CA TYR A 48 -9.80 1.53 20.75
C TYR A 48 -8.36 1.22 20.31
N LEU A 49 -7.45 2.20 20.40
CA LEU A 49 -6.05 2.04 20.05
C LEU A 49 -5.28 1.15 21.04
N THR A 50 -5.78 1.01 22.27
CA THR A 50 -5.05 0.34 23.37
C THR A 50 -5.88 -0.69 24.14
N ASP A 51 -7.21 -0.65 24.07
CA ASP A 51 -8.13 -1.52 24.81
C ASP A 51 -8.29 -2.94 24.22
N GLY A 52 -7.57 -3.25 23.14
CA GLY A 52 -7.66 -4.53 22.42
C GLY A 52 -8.85 -4.64 21.47
N THR A 53 -9.64 -3.58 21.26
CA THR A 53 -10.75 -3.56 20.30
C THR A 53 -10.27 -3.88 18.89
N LEU A 54 -9.12 -3.33 18.48
CA LEU A 54 -8.53 -3.63 17.18
C LEU A 54 -8.04 -5.09 17.03
N ASP A 55 -7.87 -5.83 18.11
CA ASP A 55 -7.44 -7.24 18.11
C ASP A 55 -8.60 -8.24 18.05
N LYS A 56 -9.84 -7.76 18.18
CA LYS A 56 -11.02 -8.62 18.05
C LYS A 56 -11.13 -9.17 16.63
N PRO A 57 -11.49 -10.46 16.48
CA PRO A 57 -11.64 -11.09 15.17
C PRO A 57 -12.83 -10.52 14.39
N VAL A 58 -12.75 -10.59 13.07
CA VAL A 58 -13.82 -10.25 12.13
C VAL A 58 -14.21 -11.53 11.39
N ASP A 59 -15.27 -12.18 11.85
CA ASP A 59 -15.73 -13.50 11.38
C ASP A 59 -16.92 -13.45 10.40
N TRP A 60 -17.44 -12.26 10.14
CA TRP A 60 -18.64 -12.02 9.33
C TRP A 60 -18.35 -11.50 7.93
N ILE A 61 -17.09 -11.23 7.60
CA ILE A 61 -16.66 -10.83 6.25
C ILE A 61 -16.22 -12.08 5.47
N CYS A 62 -16.96 -12.41 4.41
CA CYS A 62 -16.63 -13.54 3.55
C CYS A 62 -15.41 -13.20 2.65
N GLY A 63 -14.54 -14.18 2.40
CA GLY A 63 -13.32 -14.01 1.61
C GLY A 63 -12.13 -13.42 2.37
N MET A 64 -12.27 -13.22 3.68
CA MET A 64 -11.21 -12.76 4.56
C MET A 64 -11.15 -13.66 5.81
N SER A 65 -10.26 -14.64 5.83
CA SER A 65 -10.06 -15.53 6.97
C SER A 65 -9.00 -14.98 7.94
N ASN A 66 -9.17 -15.25 9.24
CA ASN A 66 -8.22 -14.87 10.30
C ASN A 66 -7.91 -13.37 10.42
N VAL A 67 -8.82 -12.51 9.96
CA VAL A 67 -8.66 -11.05 10.05
C VAL A 67 -9.19 -10.49 11.36
N LYS A 68 -8.53 -9.45 11.85
CA LYS A 68 -8.95 -8.62 12.99
C LYS A 68 -9.37 -7.23 12.50
N PHE A 69 -9.95 -6.42 13.38
CA PHE A 69 -10.25 -5.03 13.03
C PHE A 69 -9.01 -4.21 12.65
N ARG A 70 -7.83 -4.51 13.20
CA ARG A 70 -6.58 -3.90 12.75
C ARG A 70 -6.20 -4.26 11.31
N ASP A 71 -6.69 -5.36 10.76
CA ASP A 71 -6.32 -5.80 9.41
C ASP A 71 -7.25 -5.20 8.34
N LEU A 72 -8.38 -4.61 8.76
CA LEU A 72 -9.25 -3.84 7.86
C LEU A 72 -8.59 -2.52 7.43
N PRO A 73 -9.02 -1.94 6.29
CA PRO A 73 -8.40 -0.72 5.81
C PRO A 73 -8.50 0.40 6.84
N SER A 74 -7.38 1.10 7.04
CA SER A 74 -7.12 1.92 8.23
C SER A 74 -8.05 3.13 8.40
N PHE A 75 -8.78 3.54 7.36
CA PHE A 75 -9.75 4.64 7.45
C PHE A 75 -10.93 4.33 8.40
N LEU A 76 -11.13 3.07 8.78
CA LEU A 76 -12.01 2.70 9.90
C LEU A 76 -11.55 3.27 11.25
N ARG A 77 -10.25 3.53 11.43
CA ARG A 77 -9.63 3.85 12.72
C ARG A 77 -9.75 5.33 13.06
N THR A 78 -10.98 5.76 13.31
CA THR A 78 -11.31 7.16 13.63
C THR A 78 -12.51 7.24 14.58
N THR A 79 -12.59 8.36 15.29
CA THR A 79 -13.73 8.75 16.13
C THR A 79 -14.65 9.77 15.44
N ASP A 80 -14.24 10.26 14.26
CA ASP A 80 -15.03 11.21 13.47
C ASP A 80 -16.09 10.45 12.63
N PRO A 81 -17.40 10.68 12.87
CA PRO A 81 -18.46 10.09 12.06
C PRO A 81 -18.48 10.58 10.60
N ASN A 82 -17.78 11.67 10.28
CA ASN A 82 -17.71 12.27 8.94
C ASN A 82 -16.29 12.15 8.35
N ASP A 83 -15.53 11.13 8.75
CA ASP A 83 -14.20 10.91 8.20
C ASP A 83 -14.26 10.78 6.68
N ILE A 84 -13.61 11.74 6.01
CA ILE A 84 -13.68 11.89 4.55
C ILE A 84 -13.18 10.63 3.84
N MET A 85 -12.11 10.00 4.35
CA MET A 85 -11.50 8.85 3.69
C MET A 85 -12.32 7.59 3.91
N PHE A 86 -12.96 7.45 5.08
CA PHE A 86 -13.92 6.38 5.32
C PHE A 86 -15.08 6.45 4.33
N ASP A 87 -15.74 7.60 4.24
CA ASP A 87 -16.88 7.80 3.34
C ASP A 87 -16.47 7.63 1.88
N PHE A 88 -15.40 8.31 1.46
CA PHE A 88 -14.91 8.27 0.08
C PHE A 88 -14.57 6.85 -0.37
N MET A 89 -13.77 6.10 0.39
CA MET A 89 -13.35 4.76 -0.02
C MET A 89 -14.49 3.75 0.03
N GLY A 90 -15.40 3.87 1.01
CA GLY A 90 -16.61 3.06 1.06
C GLY A 90 -17.52 3.30 -0.15
N GLU A 91 -17.71 4.56 -0.55
CA GLU A 91 -18.50 4.92 -1.73
C GLU A 91 -17.84 4.51 -3.05
N GLU A 92 -16.52 4.68 -3.18
CA GLU A 92 -15.77 4.26 -4.37
C GLU A 92 -15.85 2.75 -4.57
N ALA A 93 -15.62 1.96 -3.52
CA ALA A 93 -15.72 0.49 -3.62
C ALA A 93 -17.13 0.04 -4.02
N GLN A 94 -18.17 0.62 -3.41
CA GLN A 94 -19.57 0.36 -3.76
C GLN A 94 -19.90 0.79 -5.19
N SER A 95 -19.27 1.85 -5.69
CA SER A 95 -19.49 2.34 -7.05
C SER A 95 -18.81 1.46 -8.09
N CYS A 96 -17.66 0.84 -7.78
CA CYS A 96 -17.02 -0.12 -8.67
C CYS A 96 -17.94 -1.31 -9.02
N LEU A 97 -18.84 -1.72 -8.11
CA LEU A 97 -19.83 -2.78 -8.39
C LEU A 97 -20.90 -2.37 -9.43
N LYS A 98 -20.93 -1.10 -9.85
CA LYS A 98 -21.80 -0.61 -10.94
C LYS A 98 -21.09 -0.52 -12.28
N ALA A 99 -19.77 -0.71 -12.30
CA ALA A 99 -18.97 -0.71 -13.52
C ALA A 99 -19.29 -1.95 -14.38
N SER A 100 -18.92 -1.91 -15.65
CA SER A 100 -19.10 -3.09 -16.52
C SER A 100 -18.17 -4.24 -16.11
N SER A 101 -16.97 -3.89 -15.62
CA SER A 101 -15.95 -4.83 -15.17
C SER A 101 -14.99 -4.18 -14.19
N ILE A 102 -14.33 -4.99 -13.37
CA ILE A 102 -13.25 -4.55 -12.47
C ILE A 102 -11.98 -5.32 -12.82
N ILE A 103 -10.87 -4.60 -12.95
CA ILE A 103 -9.53 -5.14 -13.12
C ILE A 103 -8.76 -4.99 -11.81
N PHE A 104 -8.11 -6.07 -11.38
CA PHE A 104 -7.17 -6.08 -10.25
C PHE A 104 -5.74 -6.31 -10.74
N ASN A 105 -4.78 -5.62 -10.11
CA ASN A 105 -3.36 -5.95 -10.20
C ASN A 105 -3.01 -7.13 -9.28
N ALA A 106 -3.64 -8.27 -9.52
CA ALA A 106 -3.43 -9.55 -8.82
C ALA A 106 -3.46 -10.69 -9.82
N PHE A 107 -3.30 -11.93 -9.37
CA PHE A 107 -3.57 -13.15 -10.14
C PHE A 107 -4.47 -14.08 -9.31
N ASP A 108 -5.25 -14.94 -9.98
CA ASP A 108 -6.36 -15.67 -9.36
C ASP A 108 -5.93 -16.55 -8.19
N GLU A 109 -4.81 -17.26 -8.31
CA GLU A 109 -4.31 -18.17 -7.27
C GLU A 109 -3.79 -17.43 -6.04
N PHE A 110 -3.50 -16.13 -6.14
CA PHE A 110 -3.06 -15.33 -4.99
C PHE A 110 -4.23 -14.88 -4.11
N GLU A 111 -5.39 -14.60 -4.72
CA GLU A 111 -6.52 -13.98 -4.04
C GLU A 111 -7.84 -14.74 -4.26
N THR A 112 -7.78 -16.06 -4.48
CA THR A 112 -8.94 -16.90 -4.83
C THR A 112 -10.12 -16.68 -3.88
N GLU A 113 -9.92 -16.78 -2.56
CA GLU A 113 -11.01 -16.61 -1.58
C GLU A 113 -11.67 -15.22 -1.65
N ALA A 114 -10.86 -14.18 -1.87
CA ALA A 114 -11.36 -12.82 -1.99
C ALA A 114 -12.15 -12.63 -3.29
N LEU A 115 -11.60 -13.07 -4.43
CA LEU A 115 -12.26 -12.97 -5.72
C LEU A 115 -13.60 -13.73 -5.72
N GLU A 116 -13.63 -14.95 -5.20
CA GLU A 116 -14.85 -15.74 -5.05
C GLU A 116 -15.88 -15.08 -4.13
N ALA A 117 -15.44 -14.40 -3.06
CA ALA A 117 -16.34 -13.65 -2.19
C ALA A 117 -16.95 -12.44 -2.91
N VAL A 118 -16.18 -11.72 -3.73
CA VAL A 118 -16.73 -10.62 -4.55
C VAL A 118 -17.81 -11.16 -5.50
N ILE A 119 -17.50 -12.25 -6.21
CA ILE A 119 -18.44 -12.88 -7.16
C ILE A 119 -19.71 -13.35 -6.45
N SER A 120 -19.57 -14.12 -5.37
CA SER A 120 -20.69 -14.81 -4.71
C SER A 120 -21.51 -13.91 -3.79
N LYS A 121 -20.89 -12.97 -3.06
CA LYS A 121 -21.61 -12.10 -2.09
C LYS A 121 -22.13 -10.82 -2.70
N PHE A 122 -21.43 -10.29 -3.71
CA PHE A 122 -21.79 -9.03 -4.36
C PHE A 122 -22.36 -9.24 -5.77
N ASN A 123 -22.53 -10.50 -6.20
CA ASN A 123 -23.09 -10.87 -7.50
C ASN A 123 -22.40 -10.15 -8.67
N PHE A 124 -21.07 -10.09 -8.61
CA PHE A 124 -20.25 -9.36 -9.58
C PHE A 124 -19.25 -10.31 -10.27
N PRO A 125 -19.65 -10.99 -11.35
CA PRO A 125 -18.81 -11.99 -12.02
C PRO A 125 -17.74 -11.39 -12.96
N ASN A 126 -17.86 -10.13 -13.37
CA ASN A 126 -17.00 -9.51 -14.38
C ASN A 126 -15.70 -8.96 -13.77
N ILE A 127 -14.91 -9.85 -13.19
CA ILE A 127 -13.62 -9.52 -12.55
C ILE A 127 -12.48 -10.09 -13.39
N TYR A 128 -11.43 -9.30 -13.57
CA TYR A 128 -10.24 -9.70 -14.30
C TYR A 128 -9.00 -9.43 -13.47
N THR A 129 -8.17 -10.45 -13.31
CA THR A 129 -6.84 -10.33 -12.70
C THR A 129 -5.81 -10.25 -13.83
N ILE A 130 -5.00 -9.19 -13.87
CA ILE A 130 -3.99 -9.00 -14.93
C ILE A 130 -2.59 -8.74 -14.36
N GLY A 131 -2.44 -8.99 -13.06
CA GLY A 131 -1.21 -8.78 -12.32
C GLY A 131 -0.34 -10.04 -12.24
N PRO A 132 0.85 -9.90 -11.65
CA PRO A 132 1.45 -8.63 -11.24
C PRO A 132 1.93 -7.83 -12.47
N LEU A 133 1.44 -6.59 -12.61
CA LEU A 133 1.66 -5.74 -13.80
C LEU A 133 3.15 -5.53 -14.10
N GLN A 134 3.99 -5.50 -13.06
CA GLN A 134 5.45 -5.38 -13.17
C GLN A 134 6.09 -6.58 -13.88
N LEU A 135 5.53 -7.78 -13.74
CA LEU A 135 5.99 -8.97 -14.45
C LEU A 135 5.43 -8.96 -15.87
N LEU A 136 4.15 -8.64 -16.02
CA LEU A 136 3.48 -8.54 -17.31
C LEU A 136 4.19 -7.54 -18.25
N ALA A 137 4.59 -6.38 -17.73
CA ALA A 137 5.30 -5.35 -18.47
C ALA A 137 6.61 -5.85 -19.12
N ARG A 138 7.30 -6.82 -18.51
CA ARG A 138 8.53 -7.42 -19.06
C ARG A 138 8.27 -8.20 -20.35
N HIS A 139 7.04 -8.66 -20.56
CA HIS A 139 6.65 -9.48 -21.70
C HIS A 139 5.90 -8.71 -22.80
N ILE A 140 5.20 -7.62 -22.45
CA ILE A 140 4.34 -6.86 -23.39
C ILE A 140 5.11 -5.73 -24.11
N VAL A 141 6.16 -5.17 -23.52
CA VAL A 141 6.81 -3.99 -24.09
C VAL A 141 7.73 -4.35 -25.27
N SER A 142 7.23 -4.17 -26.49
CA SER A 142 8.10 -3.99 -27.65
C SER A 142 8.97 -2.73 -27.44
N LYS A 143 10.26 -2.81 -27.76
CA LYS A 143 11.34 -1.88 -27.36
C LYS A 143 11.17 -0.37 -27.68
N SER A 144 10.08 0.11 -28.30
CA SER A 144 10.11 1.41 -29.00
C SER A 144 9.29 2.57 -28.41
N GLN A 145 8.32 2.39 -27.52
CA GLN A 145 7.50 3.54 -27.04
C GLN A 145 7.37 3.73 -25.51
N VAL A 146 7.71 2.72 -24.70
CA VAL A 146 7.50 2.77 -23.23
C VAL A 146 8.81 2.95 -22.44
N ASN A 147 9.99 2.85 -23.08
CA ASN A 147 11.27 3.03 -22.39
C ASN A 147 11.47 4.44 -21.80
N SER A 148 10.71 5.44 -22.26
CA SER A 148 10.66 6.78 -21.68
C SER A 148 9.73 6.90 -20.46
N LEU A 149 8.83 5.94 -20.27
CA LEU A 149 7.91 5.85 -19.12
C LEU A 149 8.64 5.14 -17.97
N ASN A 150 9.63 5.81 -17.39
CA ASN A 150 10.24 5.37 -16.14
C ASN A 150 9.21 5.57 -15.01
N SER A 151 8.89 4.51 -14.26
CA SER A 151 8.05 4.62 -13.06
C SER A 151 8.73 5.43 -11.95
N SER A 152 10.06 5.57 -12.03
CA SER A 152 10.82 6.50 -11.20
C SER A 152 11.01 7.83 -11.93
N LEU A 153 10.62 8.93 -11.28
CA LEU A 153 10.96 10.28 -11.74
C LEU A 153 12.47 10.60 -11.60
N TRP A 154 13.25 9.70 -10.99
CA TRP A 154 14.66 9.91 -10.65
C TRP A 154 15.56 8.85 -11.29
N LYS A 155 16.77 9.28 -11.65
CA LYS A 155 17.81 8.37 -12.15
C LYS A 155 18.25 7.43 -11.02
N PRO A 156 18.33 6.11 -11.26
CA PRO A 156 18.90 5.19 -10.29
C PRO A 156 20.34 5.58 -9.94
N ASP A 157 20.71 5.51 -8.67
CA ASP A 157 22.11 5.62 -8.25
C ASP A 157 22.81 4.30 -8.61
N SER A 158 23.66 4.33 -9.65
CA SER A 158 24.37 3.14 -10.14
C SER A 158 25.26 2.52 -9.06
N LYS A 159 25.73 3.31 -8.09
CA LYS A 159 26.57 2.85 -6.99
C LYS A 159 25.86 1.87 -6.05
N VAL A 160 24.53 1.95 -5.96
CA VAL A 160 23.72 0.98 -5.18
C VAL A 160 23.90 -0.42 -5.75
N PHE A 161 23.84 -0.56 -7.07
CA PHE A 161 23.98 -1.86 -7.73
C PHE A 161 25.41 -2.38 -7.59
N GLU A 162 26.41 -1.52 -7.80
CA GLU A 162 27.82 -1.88 -7.57
C GLU A 162 28.09 -2.36 -6.13
N TRP A 163 27.41 -1.77 -5.14
CA TRP A 163 27.50 -2.21 -3.75
C TRP A 163 26.76 -3.55 -3.51
N LEU A 164 25.57 -3.73 -4.09
CA LEU A 164 24.80 -4.98 -3.99
C LEU A 164 25.54 -6.16 -4.64
N ASP A 165 26.21 -5.93 -5.78
CA ASP A 165 26.97 -6.95 -6.51
C ASP A 165 28.14 -7.53 -5.69
N GLN A 166 28.58 -6.83 -4.64
CA GLN A 166 29.63 -7.27 -3.73
C GLN A 166 29.10 -8.07 -2.53
N ARG A 167 27.78 -8.28 -2.42
CA ARG A 167 27.15 -8.96 -1.27
C ARG A 167 26.74 -10.37 -1.63
N ALA A 168 26.65 -11.23 -0.61
CA ALA A 168 26.16 -12.59 -0.82
C ALA A 168 24.66 -12.57 -1.19
N PRO A 169 24.17 -13.54 -2.00
CA PRO A 169 22.74 -13.65 -2.28
C PRO A 169 21.90 -13.73 -1.00
N ASN A 170 20.76 -13.04 -0.98
CA ASN A 170 19.81 -13.04 0.15
C ASN A 170 20.40 -12.57 1.50
N SER A 171 21.46 -11.75 1.48
CA SER A 171 22.14 -11.27 2.71
C SER A 171 21.87 -9.82 3.09
N VAL A 172 21.14 -9.06 2.26
CA VAL A 172 20.87 -7.64 2.44
C VAL A 172 19.40 -7.40 2.74
N VAL A 173 19.12 -6.67 3.83
CA VAL A 173 17.77 -6.18 4.16
C VAL A 173 17.47 -4.91 3.36
N TYR A 174 16.41 -4.92 2.56
CA TYR A 174 15.93 -3.72 1.87
C TYR A 174 14.85 -3.02 2.69
N VAL A 175 15.02 -1.72 2.94
CA VAL A 175 14.09 -0.91 3.73
C VAL A 175 13.64 0.30 2.92
N ASN A 176 12.34 0.43 2.70
CA ASN A 176 11.72 1.57 2.01
C ASN A 176 10.28 1.77 2.52
N TYR A 177 9.92 3.02 2.82
CA TYR A 177 8.59 3.40 3.34
C TYR A 177 7.68 4.04 2.29
N GLY A 178 8.10 4.03 1.03
CA GLY A 178 7.44 4.76 -0.03
C GLY A 178 7.62 6.28 0.10
N SER A 179 6.77 7.02 -0.61
CA SER A 179 6.88 8.47 -0.79
C SER A 179 5.83 9.26 -0.01
N VAL A 180 4.80 8.59 0.50
CA VAL A 180 3.69 9.24 1.21
C VAL A 180 3.90 9.16 2.72
N THR A 181 4.36 8.03 3.23
CA THR A 181 4.47 7.78 4.66
C THR A 181 5.58 8.61 5.30
N THR A 182 5.25 9.25 6.42
CA THR A 182 6.20 9.92 7.31
C THR A 182 6.19 9.25 8.69
N MET A 183 7.22 9.50 9.49
CA MET A 183 7.34 9.00 10.85
C MET A 183 7.87 10.07 11.80
N THR A 184 7.73 9.82 13.10
CA THR A 184 8.32 10.68 14.14
C THR A 184 9.84 10.47 14.20
N ASP A 185 10.57 11.47 14.73
CA ASP A 185 12.01 11.34 15.00
C ASP A 185 12.32 10.11 15.87
N HIS A 186 11.50 9.87 16.89
CA HIS A 186 11.60 8.69 17.74
C HIS A 186 11.58 7.38 16.93
N HIS A 187 10.57 7.16 16.09
CA HIS A 187 10.49 5.94 15.29
C HIS A 187 11.66 5.83 14.29
N PHE A 188 12.09 6.95 13.71
CA PHE A 188 13.24 6.96 12.81
C PHE A 188 14.53 6.51 13.51
N ARG A 189 14.76 6.99 14.74
CA ARG A 189 15.90 6.56 15.57
C ARG A 189 15.81 5.08 15.93
N GLU A 190 14.63 4.59 16.32
CA GLU A 190 14.42 3.17 16.62
C GLU A 190 14.69 2.28 15.41
N PHE A 191 14.28 2.69 14.21
CA PHE A 191 14.63 1.98 12.97
C PHE A 191 16.13 1.99 12.71
N ALA A 192 16.79 3.15 12.85
CA ALA A 192 18.23 3.28 12.63
C ALA A 192 19.03 2.38 13.59
N TRP A 193 18.73 2.45 14.89
CA TRP A 193 19.36 1.61 15.91
C TRP A 193 19.02 0.14 15.75
N GLY A 194 17.77 -0.19 15.40
CA GLY A 194 17.36 -1.57 15.13
C GLY A 194 18.14 -2.19 13.98
N LEU A 195 18.30 -1.45 12.87
CA LEU A 195 19.08 -1.90 11.71
C LEU A 195 20.56 -2.10 12.08
N ALA A 196 21.18 -1.14 12.76
CA ALA A 196 22.56 -1.27 13.19
C ALA A 196 22.79 -2.43 14.17
N ASN A 197 21.92 -2.58 15.16
CA ASN A 197 22.02 -3.63 16.16
C ASN A 197 21.70 -5.02 15.61
N SER A 198 20.98 -5.12 14.48
CA SER A 198 20.73 -6.40 13.80
C SER A 198 22.00 -7.08 13.28
N ARG A 199 23.08 -6.30 13.08
CA ARG A 199 24.33 -6.74 12.43
C ARG A 199 24.15 -7.34 11.03
N GLN A 200 22.98 -7.13 10.43
CA GLN A 200 22.72 -7.48 9.03
C GLN A 200 23.17 -6.34 8.14
N GLN A 201 23.58 -6.67 6.92
CA GLN A 201 23.75 -5.66 5.90
C GLN A 201 22.38 -5.15 5.46
N PHE A 202 22.25 -3.84 5.26
CA PHE A 202 20.99 -3.25 4.82
C PHE A 202 21.20 -2.20 3.74
N LEU A 203 20.20 -2.08 2.87
CA LEU A 203 19.99 -0.98 1.94
C LEU A 203 18.74 -0.23 2.39
N TRP A 204 18.94 0.95 2.97
CA TRP A 204 17.85 1.78 3.46
C TRP A 204 17.65 3.01 2.58
N ILE A 205 16.45 3.15 1.99
CA ILE A 205 16.03 4.31 1.20
C ILE A 205 15.43 5.35 2.14
N VAL A 206 16.18 6.43 2.39
CA VAL A 206 15.77 7.52 3.29
C VAL A 206 15.48 8.78 2.50
N ARG A 207 14.25 9.29 2.64
CA ARG A 207 13.84 10.57 2.03
C ARG A 207 14.12 11.74 2.98
N PRO A 208 14.47 12.94 2.48
CA PRO A 208 14.68 14.14 3.31
C PRO A 208 13.47 14.52 4.18
N ASP A 209 12.26 14.16 3.73
CA ASP A 209 10.98 14.48 4.38
C ASP A 209 10.35 13.28 5.10
N VAL A 210 11.07 12.16 5.26
CA VAL A 210 10.52 10.97 5.94
C VAL A 210 10.24 11.21 7.42
N VAL A 211 10.99 12.12 8.06
CA VAL A 211 10.77 12.54 9.45
C VAL A 211 9.89 13.78 9.47
N GLN A 212 8.81 13.73 10.26
CA GLN A 212 7.92 14.86 10.47
C GLN A 212 8.72 16.08 10.94
N GLY A 213 8.53 17.23 10.27
CA GLY A 213 9.32 18.44 10.51
C GLY A 213 10.60 18.57 9.68
N GLY A 214 10.92 17.60 8.82
CA GLY A 214 11.96 17.73 7.78
C GLY A 214 13.41 17.66 8.29
N GLU A 215 13.65 17.12 9.49
CA GLU A 215 14.99 17.04 10.08
C GLU A 215 15.74 15.72 9.80
N SER A 216 15.25 14.87 8.89
CA SER A 216 15.80 13.51 8.71
C SER A 216 17.30 13.52 8.39
N ALA A 217 17.76 14.45 7.55
CA ALA A 217 19.16 14.61 7.20
C ALA A 217 20.04 14.94 8.42
N ARG A 218 19.61 15.86 9.30
CA ARG A 218 20.39 16.30 10.45
C ARG A 218 20.48 15.23 11.54
N ILE A 219 19.37 14.54 11.79
CA ILE A 219 19.30 13.40 12.70
C ILE A 219 20.22 12.29 12.21
N PHE A 220 20.18 12.05 10.90
CA PHE A 220 20.94 10.99 10.29
C PHE A 220 22.44 11.28 10.22
N ASP A 221 22.88 12.50 9.92
CA ASP A 221 24.32 12.87 9.93
C ASP A 221 24.96 12.60 11.30
N THR A 222 24.19 12.81 12.37
CA THR A 222 24.64 12.56 13.75
C THR A 222 24.79 11.05 14.02
N LEU A 223 23.85 10.26 13.51
CA LEU A 223 23.80 8.81 13.67
C LEU A 223 24.80 8.07 12.74
N TRP A 224 25.03 8.61 11.54
CA TRP A 224 25.88 8.01 10.51
C TRP A 224 27.32 7.81 10.96
N MET A 225 27.85 8.75 11.75
CA MET A 225 29.21 8.64 12.30
C MET A 225 29.36 7.44 13.26
N GLU A 226 28.27 6.92 13.82
CA GLU A 226 28.28 5.78 14.74
C GLU A 226 28.08 4.43 14.00
N PHE A 227 27.61 4.45 12.75
CA PHE A 227 27.15 3.27 12.00
C PHE A 227 28.07 2.79 10.87
N TYR A 228 29.24 3.40 10.69
CA TYR A 228 30.11 3.11 9.56
C TYR A 228 30.92 1.80 9.75
N ASP A 229 30.32 0.68 9.37
CA ASP A 229 30.98 -0.64 9.21
C ASP A 229 30.51 -1.38 7.94
N GLY A 230 30.68 -0.77 6.77
CA GLY A 230 30.43 -1.43 5.46
C GLY A 230 28.99 -1.47 4.96
N ASN A 231 28.02 -0.90 5.67
CA ASN A 231 26.62 -0.76 5.23
C ASN A 231 26.44 0.33 4.16
N TYR A 232 25.47 0.18 3.25
CA TYR A 232 25.17 1.20 2.22
C TYR A 232 23.83 1.84 2.45
N LEU A 233 23.89 3.15 2.62
CA LEU A 233 22.73 3.99 2.61
C LEU A 233 22.59 4.61 1.23
N CYS A 234 21.42 4.42 0.62
CA CYS A 234 21.04 5.24 -0.52
C CYS A 234 20.27 6.44 0.01
N TRP A 235 20.97 7.55 0.19
CA TRP A 235 20.30 8.83 0.42
C TRP A 235 19.67 9.27 -0.90
N CYS A 236 18.42 8.91 -1.07
CA CYS A 236 17.66 9.28 -2.25
C CYS A 236 16.69 10.37 -1.84
N ALA A 237 16.73 11.52 -2.53
CA ALA A 237 15.60 12.45 -2.60
C ALA A 237 14.43 11.79 -3.38
N CYS A 238 13.99 10.64 -2.91
CA CYS A 238 13.12 9.72 -3.61
C CYS A 238 11.67 10.14 -3.35
N HIS A 239 11.14 11.07 -4.15
CA HIS A 239 9.74 11.45 -4.05
C HIS A 239 8.74 10.46 -4.68
N LEU A 240 9.16 9.38 -5.37
CA LEU A 240 8.19 8.59 -6.17
C LEU A 240 8.42 7.08 -6.36
N LEU A 241 9.15 6.38 -5.51
CA LEU A 241 9.23 4.91 -5.61
C LEU A 241 8.01 4.15 -5.04
N ALA A 242 6.85 4.79 -4.88
CA ALA A 242 5.80 4.30 -3.98
C ALA A 242 4.43 4.02 -4.62
N PHE A 243 4.39 3.82 -5.93
CA PHE A 243 3.29 3.08 -6.52
C PHE A 243 3.90 1.81 -7.07
N LEU A 244 3.48 0.64 -6.57
CA LEU A 244 3.93 -0.73 -6.90
C LEU A 244 4.74 -1.47 -5.81
N CYS A 245 4.32 -1.36 -4.55
CA CYS A 245 4.26 -2.52 -3.67
C CYS A 245 2.80 -2.76 -3.32
#